data_AF-A0A951ZLK7-F1
#
_entry.id   AF-A0A951ZLK7-F1
#
_cell.length_a   1.000
_cell.length_b   1.000
_cell.length_c   1.000
_cell.angle_alpha   90.00
_cell.angle_beta   90.00
_cell.angle_gamma   90.00
#
_symmetry.space_group_name_H-M   'P 1'
#
loop_
_entity.id
_entity.type
_entity.pdbx_description
1 polymer ?
#
loop_
_entity_poly.entity_id
_entity_poly.type
_entity_poly.pdbx_seq_one_letter_code
_entity_poly.pdbx_strand_id
1 'polypeptide(L)'
;MIKKIIVFPVILVIILLMITGFNSKEKVTESVTEPSSEELVFHVPNEDEISQEDLRISRSLINPGKSYLGFKEAVAFKESGGKYDIVNPYGYMGKYQFSRGTLRMMGFKNLDNFLQDTEQQEKAFHAYVSYNKWVLRNEIKRYVGQEIDGVEVTESGILAAAHLAGPGNVKKFL
;
A
#
# COMPACT_ATOMS: atom_id res chain seq x y z
N MET A 1 -9.84 -39.32 -39.84
CA MET A 1 -9.27 -38.00 -40.23
C MET A 1 -10.23 -36.82 -40.01
N ILE A 2 -11.54 -37.04 -39.81
CA ILE A 2 -12.56 -35.97 -39.70
C ILE A 2 -12.54 -35.24 -38.33
N LYS A 3 -12.16 -35.91 -37.23
CA LYS A 3 -12.11 -35.29 -35.89
C LYS A 3 -11.12 -34.12 -35.76
N LYS A 4 -9.98 -34.15 -36.49
CA LYS A 4 -8.98 -33.06 -36.45
C LYS A 4 -9.43 -31.81 -37.24
N ILE A 5 -10.30 -31.99 -38.23
CA ILE A 5 -10.80 -30.89 -39.09
C ILE A 5 -11.84 -30.03 -38.35
N ILE A 6 -12.61 -30.63 -37.43
CA ILE A 6 -13.61 -29.91 -36.61
C ILE A 6 -12.96 -29.21 -35.40
N VAL A 7 -11.81 -29.69 -34.92
CA VAL A 7 -11.10 -29.08 -33.78
C VAL A 7 -10.54 -27.70 -34.13
N PHE A 8 -10.06 -27.50 -35.36
CA PHE A 8 -9.53 -26.21 -35.82
C PHE A 8 -10.54 -25.04 -35.78
N PRO A 9 -11.76 -25.15 -36.34
CA PRO A 9 -12.74 -24.07 -36.26
C PRO A 9 -13.24 -23.83 -34.84
N VAL A 10 -13.34 -24.86 -34.00
CA VAL A 10 -13.74 -24.71 -32.59
C VAL A 10 -12.69 -23.95 -31.78
N ILE A 11 -11.40 -24.25 -31.99
CA ILE A 11 -10.30 -23.50 -31.34
C ILE A 11 -10.28 -22.05 -31.82
N LEU A 12 -10.54 -21.80 -33.11
CA LEU A 12 -10.59 -20.43 -33.66
C LEU A 12 -11.72 -19.60 -33.02
N VAL A 13 -12.89 -20.20 -32.81
CA VAL A 13 -14.04 -19.54 -32.14
C VAL A 13 -13.73 -19.24 -30.67
N ILE A 14 -13.05 -20.15 -29.96
CA ILE A 14 -12.65 -19.93 -28.56
C ILE A 14 -11.62 -18.80 -28.46
N ILE A 15 -10.65 -18.73 -29.38
CA ILE A 15 -9.68 -17.63 -29.44
C ILE A 15 -10.37 -16.30 -29.73
N LEU A 16 -11.35 -16.28 -30.65
CA LEU A 16 -12.12 -15.08 -30.97
C LEU A 16 -12.93 -14.58 -29.76
N LEU A 17 -13.56 -15.49 -29.02
CA LEU A 17 -14.29 -15.17 -27.78
C LEU A 17 -13.37 -14.57 -26.69
N MET A 18 -12.15 -15.11 -26.55
CA MET A 18 -11.16 -14.58 -25.59
C MET A 18 -10.69 -13.17 -25.94
N ILE A 19 -10.55 -12.84 -27.23
CA ILE A 19 -10.16 -11.48 -27.67
C ILE A 19 -11.27 -10.47 -27.40
N THR A 20 -12.54 -10.85 -27.53
CA THR A 20 -13.68 -9.95 -27.24
C THR A 20 -13.93 -9.72 -25.75
N GLY A 21 -13.38 -10.56 -24.86
CA GLY A 21 -13.57 -10.48 -23.41
C GLY A 21 -12.71 -9.43 -22.69
N PHE A 22 -11.68 -8.88 -23.34
CA PHE A 22 -10.79 -7.86 -22.77
C PHE A 22 -11.15 -6.47 -23.31
N ASN A 23 -12.34 -5.98 -22.96
CA ASN A 23 -12.68 -4.57 -23.18
C ASN A 23 -13.50 -4.00 -22.02
N SER A 24 -13.15 -4.38 -20.80
CA SER A 24 -13.56 -3.62 -19.63
C SER A 24 -12.64 -2.41 -19.51
N LYS A 25 -13.08 -1.27 -20.03
CA LYS A 25 -12.62 0.01 -19.50
C LYS A 25 -13.20 0.11 -18.09
N GLU A 26 -12.51 -0.47 -17.11
CA GLU A 26 -12.68 0.01 -15.75
C GLU A 26 -12.31 1.49 -15.77
N LYS A 27 -13.34 2.34 -15.74
CA LYS A 27 -13.15 3.70 -15.24
C LYS A 27 -12.72 3.51 -13.80
N VAL A 28 -11.41 3.58 -13.57
CA VAL A 28 -10.89 4.00 -12.28
C VAL A 28 -11.54 5.35 -12.04
N THR A 29 -12.59 5.36 -11.24
CA THR A 29 -13.09 6.59 -10.64
C THR A 29 -12.03 6.98 -9.63
N GLU A 30 -10.94 7.59 -10.12
CA GLU A 30 -10.24 8.54 -9.28
C GLU A 30 -11.31 9.53 -8.88
N SER A 31 -11.68 9.54 -7.61
CA SER A 31 -12.24 10.74 -7.01
C SER A 31 -11.14 11.79 -6.99
N VAL A 32 -10.77 12.29 -8.17
CA VAL A 32 -10.21 13.62 -8.29
C VAL A 32 -11.37 14.49 -7.86
N THR A 33 -11.34 14.92 -6.61
CA THR A 33 -12.09 16.09 -6.18
C THR A 33 -11.70 17.16 -7.20
N GLU A 34 -12.61 17.49 -8.13
CA GLU A 34 -12.46 18.71 -8.90
C GLU A 34 -12.18 19.81 -7.87
N PRO A 35 -11.21 20.71 -8.10
CA PRO A 35 -11.05 21.83 -7.20
C PRO A 35 -12.38 22.59 -7.28
N SER A 36 -13.22 22.37 -6.27
CA SER A 36 -14.36 23.22 -6.01
C SER A 36 -13.77 24.62 -5.99
N SER A 37 -14.46 25.55 -6.64
CA SER A 37 -14.16 26.98 -6.55
C SER A 37 -14.45 27.50 -5.15
N GLU A 38 -14.12 26.73 -4.11
CA GLU A 38 -14.12 27.11 -2.72
C GLU A 38 -13.14 28.27 -2.61
N GLU A 39 -13.68 29.42 -2.20
CA GLU A 39 -12.88 30.52 -1.72
C GLU A 39 -11.80 29.94 -0.80
N LEU A 40 -10.54 30.24 -1.09
CA LEU A 40 -9.45 29.87 -0.21
C LEU A 40 -9.70 30.54 1.15
N VAL A 41 -10.19 29.76 2.11
CA VAL A 41 -10.45 30.25 3.46
C VAL A 41 -9.10 30.44 4.14
N PHE A 42 -8.57 31.66 4.09
CA PHE A 42 -7.33 32.04 4.77
C PHE A 42 -7.55 32.34 6.26
N HIS A 43 -8.79 32.22 6.75
CA HIS A 43 -9.12 32.42 8.15
C HIS A 43 -9.07 31.09 8.90
N VAL A 44 -8.33 31.04 10.01
CA VAL A 44 -8.38 29.91 10.95
C VAL A 44 -9.69 30.03 11.72
N PRO A 45 -10.63 29.08 11.60
CA PRO A 45 -11.93 29.16 12.27
C PRO A 45 -11.76 29.14 13.79
N ASN A 46 -12.57 29.93 14.49
CA ASN A 46 -12.67 29.86 15.95
C ASN A 46 -13.41 28.58 16.39
N GLU A 47 -13.28 28.16 17.66
CA GLU A 47 -13.89 26.92 18.18
C GLU A 47 -15.40 26.81 17.89
N ASP A 48 -16.12 27.93 17.90
CA ASP A 48 -17.56 28.01 17.64
C ASP A 48 -17.94 27.95 16.14
N GLU A 49 -16.96 28.10 15.25
CA GLU A 49 -17.12 28.13 13.79
C GLU A 49 -16.79 26.78 13.14
N ILE A 50 -16.22 25.84 13.90
CA ILE A 50 -15.87 24.50 13.39
C ILE A 50 -17.13 23.64 13.29
N SER A 51 -17.49 23.20 12.08
CA SER A 51 -18.64 22.30 11.94
C SER A 51 -18.34 20.92 12.52
N GLN A 52 -19.40 20.19 12.91
CA GLN A 52 -19.26 18.80 13.38
C GLN A 52 -18.66 17.88 12.31
N GLU A 53 -18.88 18.21 11.04
CA GLU A 53 -18.30 17.48 9.91
C GLU A 53 -16.80 17.80 9.78
N ASP A 54 -16.39 19.06 9.93
CA ASP A 54 -14.96 19.43 9.96
C ASP A 54 -14.23 18.79 11.13
N LEU A 55 -14.86 18.70 12.30
CA LEU A 55 -14.32 17.98 13.45
C LEU A 55 -14.21 16.47 13.17
N ARG A 56 -15.18 15.86 12.48
CA ARG A 56 -15.11 14.44 12.08
C ARG A 56 -14.00 14.20 11.06
N ILE A 57 -13.90 15.04 10.04
CA ILE A 57 -12.87 14.96 9.00
C ILE A 57 -11.51 15.16 9.64
N SER A 58 -11.33 16.23 10.42
CA SER A 58 -10.09 16.53 11.13
C SER A 58 -9.69 15.41 12.10
N ARG A 59 -10.63 14.87 12.88
CA ARG A 59 -10.36 13.74 13.78
C ARG A 59 -9.99 12.46 13.03
N SER A 60 -10.62 12.20 11.89
CA SER A 60 -10.30 11.07 11.00
C SER A 60 -8.90 11.20 10.38
N LEU A 61 -8.51 12.43 10.02
CA LEU A 61 -7.20 12.72 9.43
C LEU A 61 -6.08 12.74 10.47
N ILE A 62 -6.32 13.29 11.67
CA ILE A 62 -5.34 13.41 12.75
C ILE A 62 -5.17 12.07 13.49
N ASN A 63 -6.25 11.29 13.63
CA ASN A 63 -6.22 9.98 14.27
C ASN A 63 -6.82 8.90 13.34
N PRO A 64 -6.05 8.48 12.32
CA PRO A 64 -6.48 7.45 11.39
C PRO A 64 -6.68 6.06 12.04
N GLY A 65 -6.38 5.91 13.34
CA GLY A 65 -6.66 4.72 14.13
C GLY A 65 -6.08 3.44 13.53
N LYS A 66 -6.89 2.38 13.49
CA LYS A 66 -6.52 1.06 12.96
C LYS A 66 -6.63 0.94 11.43
N SER A 67 -6.76 2.06 10.70
CA SER A 67 -6.83 2.05 9.24
C SER A 67 -5.48 1.77 8.59
N TYR A 68 -5.50 1.42 7.29
CA TYR A 68 -4.26 1.29 6.51
C TYR A 68 -3.47 2.61 6.46
N LEU A 69 -4.15 3.75 6.35
CA LEU A 69 -3.50 5.06 6.38
C LEU A 69 -2.77 5.27 7.71
N GLY A 70 -3.40 4.95 8.83
CA GLY A 70 -2.78 5.08 10.15
C GLY A 70 -1.58 4.17 10.34
N PHE A 71 -1.68 2.91 9.89
CA PHE A 71 -0.55 1.99 9.86
C PHE A 71 0.61 2.53 9.02
N LYS A 72 0.32 2.98 7.80
CA LYS A 72 1.31 3.51 6.86
C LYS A 72 2.04 4.73 7.42
N GLU A 73 1.29 5.71 7.94
CA GLU A 73 1.89 6.92 8.52
C GLU A 73 2.65 6.63 9.82
N ALA A 74 2.19 5.69 10.64
CA ALA A 74 2.93 5.26 11.84
C ALA A 74 4.29 4.63 11.49
N VAL A 75 4.34 3.78 10.44
CA VAL A 75 5.61 3.23 9.94
C VAL A 75 6.49 4.34 9.39
N ALA A 76 5.95 5.21 8.53
CA ALA A 76 6.70 6.35 7.97
C ALA A 76 7.30 7.27 9.05
N PHE A 77 6.52 7.58 10.08
CA PHE A 77 6.99 8.39 11.20
C PHE A 77 8.16 7.72 11.92
N LYS A 78 8.09 6.40 12.14
CA LYS A 78 9.16 5.65 12.79
C LYS A 78 10.43 5.55 11.95
N GLU A 79 10.28 5.43 10.62
CA GLU A 79 11.39 5.25 9.69
C GLU A 79 12.13 6.56 9.37
N SER A 80 11.40 7.64 9.09
CA SER A 80 11.97 8.90 8.58
C SER A 80 11.41 10.17 9.22
N GLY A 81 10.40 10.05 10.09
CA GLY A 81 9.56 11.18 10.48
C GLY A 81 8.67 11.69 9.34
N GLY A 82 8.41 10.88 8.32
CA GLY A 82 7.59 11.25 7.16
C GLY A 82 8.33 11.92 6.00
N LYS A 83 9.67 11.97 6.02
CA LYS A 83 10.49 12.69 5.03
C LYS A 83 10.79 11.83 3.80
N TYR A 84 10.43 12.31 2.61
CA TYR A 84 10.62 11.59 1.35
C TYR A 84 12.03 11.72 0.76
N ASP A 85 12.79 12.72 1.18
CA ASP A 85 14.03 13.18 0.54
C ASP A 85 15.30 12.80 1.31
N ILE A 86 15.19 11.88 2.27
CA ILE A 86 16.30 11.50 3.14
C ILE A 86 16.91 10.14 2.76
N VAL A 87 18.21 10.00 3.04
CA VAL A 87 18.93 8.72 2.94
C VAL A 87 19.72 8.52 4.23
N ASN A 88 19.58 7.35 4.85
CA ASN A 88 20.38 7.04 6.05
C ASN A 88 21.80 6.57 5.67
N PRO A 89 22.73 6.48 6.65
CA PRO A 89 24.11 6.05 6.39
C PRO A 89 24.26 4.65 5.75
N TYR A 90 23.23 3.79 5.86
CA TYR A 90 23.21 2.45 5.28
C TYR A 90 22.64 2.43 3.84
N GLY A 91 22.25 3.59 3.30
CA GLY A 91 21.71 3.72 1.94
C GLY A 91 20.22 3.39 1.81
N TYR A 92 19.47 3.43 2.92
CA TYR A 92 18.01 3.26 2.90
C TYR A 92 17.38 4.62 2.63
N MET A 93 16.36 4.65 1.79
CA MET A 93 15.93 5.87 1.12
C MET A 93 14.45 6.18 1.38
N GLY A 94 14.17 7.47 1.54
CA GLY A 94 12.84 8.04 1.52
C GLY A 94 12.00 7.77 2.78
N LYS A 95 10.70 8.04 2.64
CA LYS A 95 9.73 8.08 3.74
C LYS A 95 9.67 6.79 4.54
N TYR A 96 9.86 5.66 3.86
CA TYR A 96 9.77 4.32 4.43
C TYR A 96 11.12 3.62 4.58
N GLN A 97 12.23 4.36 4.35
CA GLN A 97 13.60 3.85 4.43
C GLN A 97 13.76 2.54 3.66
N PHE A 98 13.52 2.55 2.35
CA PHE A 98 13.69 1.33 1.55
C PHE A 98 15.14 1.12 1.12
N SER A 99 15.61 -0.14 1.20
CA SER A 99 16.85 -0.54 0.52
C SER A 99 16.65 -0.61 -0.99
N ARG A 100 17.69 -0.31 -1.77
CA ARG A 100 17.66 -0.47 -3.24
C ARG A 100 17.32 -1.90 -3.67
N GLY A 101 17.73 -2.90 -2.87
CA GLY A 101 17.43 -4.31 -3.14
C GLY A 101 15.94 -4.62 -3.02
N THR A 102 15.30 -4.13 -1.95
CA THR A 102 13.86 -4.29 -1.73
C THR A 102 13.05 -3.63 -2.84
N LEU A 103 13.42 -2.42 -3.25
CA LEU A 103 12.74 -1.71 -4.34
C LEU A 103 12.82 -2.49 -5.66
N ARG A 104 14.01 -3.01 -6.00
CA ARG A 104 14.17 -3.87 -7.18
C ARG A 104 13.36 -5.16 -7.08
N MET A 105 13.30 -5.79 -5.91
CA MET A 105 12.48 -6.98 -5.66
C MET A 105 10.99 -6.70 -5.89
N MET A 106 10.52 -5.50 -5.52
CA MET A 106 9.15 -5.03 -5.77
C MET A 106 8.92 -4.53 -7.21
N GLY A 107 9.92 -4.58 -8.09
CA GLY A 107 9.79 -4.21 -9.49
C GLY A 107 10.15 -2.76 -9.83
N PHE A 108 10.58 -1.96 -8.85
CA PHE A 108 11.02 -0.58 -9.06
C PHE A 108 12.48 -0.58 -9.54
N LYS A 109 12.67 -0.42 -10.86
CA LYS A 109 13.98 -0.54 -11.51
C LYS A 109 14.71 0.79 -11.62
N ASN A 110 14.00 1.86 -11.99
CA ASN A 110 14.57 3.20 -12.05
C ASN A 110 14.49 3.83 -10.66
N LEU A 111 15.65 3.94 -10.00
CA LEU A 111 15.74 4.49 -8.65
C LEU A 111 16.48 5.84 -8.61
N ASP A 112 16.84 6.38 -9.77
CA ASP A 112 17.67 7.59 -9.86
C ASP A 112 16.88 8.82 -9.38
N ASN A 113 15.57 8.81 -9.61
CA ASN A 113 14.63 9.86 -9.17
C ASN A 113 13.72 9.42 -8.01
N PHE A 114 14.02 8.32 -7.32
CA PHE A 114 13.13 7.74 -6.30
C PHE A 114 12.83 8.70 -5.14
N LEU A 115 13.81 9.52 -4.75
CA LEU A 115 13.65 10.49 -3.66
C LEU A 115 12.77 11.69 -4.06
N GLN A 116 12.71 12.01 -5.35
CA GLN A 116 11.92 13.09 -5.92
C GLN A 116 10.49 12.64 -6.28
N ASP A 117 10.29 11.34 -6.49
CA ASP A 117 9.00 10.75 -6.84
C ASP A 117 8.29 10.19 -5.60
N THR A 118 7.58 11.07 -4.89
CA THR A 118 6.83 10.71 -3.67
C THR A 118 5.76 9.65 -3.94
N GLU A 119 5.10 9.72 -5.09
CA GLU A 119 4.10 8.75 -5.51
C GLU A 119 4.70 7.35 -5.68
N GLN A 120 5.89 7.26 -6.27
CA GLN A 120 6.61 5.99 -6.39
C GLN A 120 6.98 5.40 -5.04
N GLN A 121 7.33 6.21 -4.03
CA GLN A 121 7.57 5.73 -2.66
C GLN A 121 6.30 5.16 -2.02
N GLU A 122 5.16 5.82 -2.21
CA GLU A 122 3.85 5.35 -1.72
C GLU A 122 3.44 4.03 -2.40
N LYS A 123 3.61 3.94 -3.72
CA LYS A 123 3.37 2.71 -4.49
C LYS A 123 4.28 1.58 -4.04
N ALA A 124 5.57 1.87 -3.81
CA ALA A 124 6.53 0.88 -3.32
C ALA A 124 6.15 0.34 -1.94
N PHE A 125 5.73 1.22 -1.03
CA PHE A 125 5.26 0.81 0.28
C PHE A 125 4.02 -0.08 0.19
N HIS A 126 3.02 0.34 -0.58
CA HIS A 126 1.81 -0.45 -0.77
C HIS A 126 2.09 -1.83 -1.37
N ALA A 127 2.95 -1.90 -2.39
CA ALA A 127 3.37 -3.16 -3.00
C ALA A 127 4.08 -4.07 -1.98
N TYR A 128 4.99 -3.51 -1.19
CA TYR A 128 5.76 -4.27 -0.21
C TYR A 128 4.90 -4.82 0.94
N VAL A 129 3.99 -4.00 1.48
CA VAL A 129 3.04 -4.43 2.51
C VAL A 129 2.11 -5.51 1.96
N SER A 130 1.60 -5.34 0.73
CA SER A 130 0.73 -6.33 0.08
C SER A 130 1.45 -7.67 -0.12
N TYR A 131 2.70 -7.63 -0.58
CA TYR A 131 3.56 -8.80 -0.71
C TYR A 131 3.75 -9.50 0.64
N ASN A 132 4.16 -8.76 1.68
CA ASN A 132 4.37 -9.32 3.01
C ASN A 132 3.08 -9.92 3.59
N LYS A 133 1.95 -9.25 3.42
CA LYS A 133 0.62 -9.76 3.84
C LYS A 133 0.28 -11.07 3.15
N TRP A 134 0.55 -11.18 1.85
CA TRP A 134 0.34 -12.44 1.13
C TRP A 134 1.29 -13.56 1.60
N VAL A 135 2.57 -13.25 1.80
CA VAL A 135 3.58 -14.20 2.28
C VAL A 135 3.24 -14.73 3.67
N LEU A 136 2.73 -13.85 4.54
CA LEU A 136 2.45 -14.11 5.95
C LEU A 136 0.97 -14.44 6.25
N ARG A 137 0.14 -14.64 5.21
CA ARG A 137 -1.31 -14.84 5.38
C ARG A 137 -1.68 -15.99 6.34
N ASN A 138 -0.85 -17.04 6.40
CA ASN A 138 -1.08 -18.19 7.26
C ASN A 138 -0.71 -17.87 8.71
N GLU A 139 0.40 -17.17 8.90
CA GLU A 139 0.88 -16.73 10.20
C GLU A 139 -0.07 -15.69 10.79
N ILE A 140 -0.53 -14.72 10.00
CA ILE A 140 -1.57 -13.76 10.39
C ILE A 140 -2.83 -14.51 10.88
N LYS A 141 -3.30 -15.49 10.12
CA LYS A 141 -4.49 -16.27 10.51
C LYS A 141 -4.26 -17.09 11.79
N ARG A 142 -3.05 -17.57 12.04
CA ARG A 142 -2.74 -18.44 13.17
C ARG A 142 -2.53 -17.64 14.46
N TYR A 143 -1.77 -16.55 14.40
CA TYR A 143 -1.21 -15.90 15.58
C TYR A 143 -1.90 -14.61 16.00
N VAL A 144 -2.68 -13.96 15.14
CA VAL A 144 -3.39 -12.73 15.54
C VAL A 144 -4.32 -13.00 16.73
N GLY A 145 -4.24 -12.15 17.75
CA GLY A 145 -4.97 -12.27 19.02
C GLY A 145 -4.31 -13.18 20.06
N GLN A 146 -3.17 -13.81 19.73
CA GLN A 146 -2.36 -14.51 20.72
C GLN A 146 -1.41 -13.54 21.42
N GLU A 147 -0.94 -13.92 22.59
CA GLU A 147 0.12 -13.23 23.32
C GLU A 147 1.42 -14.02 23.18
N ILE A 148 2.48 -13.37 22.67
CA ILE A 148 3.83 -13.93 22.57
C ILE A 148 4.77 -12.99 23.32
N ASP A 149 5.51 -13.54 24.29
CA ASP A 149 6.42 -12.77 25.15
C ASP A 149 5.79 -11.53 25.80
N GLY A 150 4.52 -11.62 26.21
CA GLY A 150 3.81 -10.51 26.86
C GLY A 150 3.24 -9.46 25.89
N VAL A 151 3.31 -9.67 24.59
CA VAL A 151 2.81 -8.75 23.56
C VAL A 151 1.69 -9.41 22.75
N GLU A 152 0.55 -8.74 22.66
CA GLU A 152 -0.55 -9.16 21.78
C GLU A 152 -0.14 -9.03 20.31
N VAL A 153 -0.23 -10.14 19.59
CA VAL A 153 0.08 -10.22 18.17
C VAL A 153 -1.08 -9.63 17.36
N THR A 154 -0.78 -8.60 16.58
CA THR A 154 -1.73 -7.94 15.67
C THR A 154 -1.27 -8.06 14.23
N GLU A 155 -2.19 -7.97 13.27
CA GLU A 155 -1.83 -8.00 11.85
C GLU A 155 -0.85 -6.87 11.48
N SER A 156 -1.12 -5.65 11.96
CA SER A 156 -0.23 -4.50 11.76
C SER A 156 1.14 -4.72 12.41
N GLY A 157 1.19 -5.34 13.60
CA GLY A 157 2.45 -5.71 14.25
C GLY A 157 3.26 -6.72 13.44
N ILE A 158 2.62 -7.76 12.90
CA ILE A 158 3.25 -8.74 12.00
C ILE A 158 3.82 -8.05 10.76
N LEU A 159 3.04 -7.16 10.13
CA LEU A 159 3.47 -6.45 8.92
C LEU A 159 4.58 -5.43 9.19
N ALA A 160 4.55 -4.74 10.33
CA ALA A 160 5.63 -3.86 10.77
C ALA A 160 6.92 -4.64 11.07
N ALA A 161 6.82 -5.79 11.75
CA ALA A 161 7.96 -6.67 11.98
C ALA A 161 8.53 -7.20 10.66
N ALA A 162 7.67 -7.49 9.68
CA ALA A 162 8.10 -7.91 8.35
C ALA A 162 8.76 -6.76 7.57
N HIS A 163 8.33 -5.51 7.78
CA HIS A 163 8.99 -4.34 7.20
C HIS A 163 10.42 -4.20 7.71
N LEU A 164 10.62 -4.37 9.02
CA LEU A 164 11.92 -4.24 9.66
C LEU A 164 12.86 -5.42 9.39
N ALA A 165 12.38 -6.65 9.59
CA ALA A 165 13.21 -7.85 9.63
C ALA A 165 12.99 -8.79 8.43
N GLY A 166 12.05 -8.48 7.54
CA GLY A 166 11.63 -9.36 6.45
C GLY A 166 10.68 -10.48 6.88
N PRO A 167 9.78 -10.94 5.99
CA PRO A 167 8.75 -11.92 6.33
C PRO A 167 9.33 -13.28 6.72
N GLY A 168 10.50 -13.67 6.19
CA GLY A 168 11.15 -14.93 6.53
C GLY A 168 11.59 -15.02 8.00
N ASN A 169 12.02 -13.91 8.59
CA ASN A 169 12.40 -13.88 10.01
C ASN A 169 11.16 -13.83 10.91
N VAL A 170 10.11 -13.13 10.49
CA VAL A 170 8.82 -13.13 11.20
C VAL A 170 8.25 -14.55 11.30
N LYS A 171 8.32 -15.35 10.23
CA LYS A 171 7.89 -16.76 10.26
C LYS A 171 8.69 -17.66 11.20
N LYS A 172 9.93 -17.30 11.52
CA LYS A 172 10.77 -18.07 12.46
C LYS A 172 10.48 -17.68 13.90
N PHE A 173 10.06 -16.43 14.10
CA PHE A 173 9.74 -15.89 15.41
C PHE A 173 8.35 -16.33 15.89
N LEU A 174 7.35 -16.31 15.01
CA LEU A 174 5.99 -16.80 15.26
C LEU A 174 5.92 -18.33 15.17
#